data_AF-A0A076HVD0-F1
#
_entry.id   AF-A0A076HVD0-F1
#
_cell.length_a   1.000
_cell.length_b   1.000
_cell.length_c   1.000
_cell.angle_alpha   90.00
_cell.angle_beta   90.00
_cell.angle_gamma   90.00
#
_symmetry.space_group_name_H-M   'P 1'
#
loop_
_entity.id
_entity.type
_entity.pdbx_description
1 polymer ?
#
loop_
_entity_poly.entity_id
_entity_poly.type
_entity_poly.pdbx_seq_one_letter_code
_entity_poly.pdbx_strand_id
1 'polypeptide(L)'
;MPYLIFAAIVAVVLFLFYRYLTADSRRTEAALAEDFPAEWRQILTGRVAFYGSLTPVEKGRFEKRVQVFLAQTLITGIQTDIDDTTRVLVAASAVIPVFGFPDWEYANLSEVLVVPDAWKEQQDPNKEVAPLAGTLLGSVRNFQTSHYMHLSKASLERGFQDSLDKQNVGIHEFAHLLDEADGVIDGVPATVFPAALRPEWEAVMAREIAAIRAGNSEINDYAGTNEAEFFAVVTEYFFEKPEKLQQHHPELYGQLLLAFRQNPKSRFQRWAVDPREWLKRLRSRRKFGRNDQCPCGSGKKYKDCHLEQHEAQAA
;
A
#
# COMPACT_ATOMS: atom_id res chain seq x y z
N MET A 1 23.52 -14.26 50.00
CA MET A 1 22.45 -13.26 49.76
C MET A 1 22.74 -12.29 48.61
N PRO A 2 23.88 -11.55 48.55
CA PRO A 2 24.10 -10.57 47.47
C PRO A 2 24.21 -11.20 46.08
N TYR A 3 24.81 -12.38 45.96
CA TYR A 3 24.90 -13.11 44.69
C TYR A 3 23.55 -13.59 44.13
N LEU A 4 22.58 -13.91 45.02
CA LEU A 4 21.23 -14.30 44.60
C LEU A 4 20.43 -13.09 44.10
N ILE A 5 20.57 -11.95 44.76
CA ILE A 5 19.95 -10.69 44.32
C ILE A 5 20.55 -10.25 42.98
N PHE A 6 21.88 -10.33 42.82
CA PHE A 6 22.54 -10.02 41.56
C PHE A 6 22.09 -10.96 40.42
N ALA A 7 22.04 -12.27 40.67
CA ALA A 7 21.56 -13.24 39.69
C ALA A 7 20.10 -12.99 39.27
N ALA A 8 19.23 -12.62 40.23
CA ALA A 8 17.84 -12.26 39.94
C ALA A 8 17.74 -11.00 39.06
N ILE A 9 18.55 -9.95 39.35
CA ILE A 9 18.59 -8.74 38.52
C ILE A 9 19.07 -9.07 37.10
N VAL A 10 20.15 -9.85 36.96
CA VAL A 10 20.65 -10.27 35.64
C VAL A 10 19.59 -11.07 34.87
N ALA A 11 18.89 -11.99 35.54
CA ALA A 11 17.82 -12.75 34.91
C ALA A 11 16.66 -11.85 34.45
N VAL A 12 16.27 -10.84 35.24
CA VAL A 12 15.26 -9.86 34.84
C VAL A 12 15.72 -9.03 33.65
N VAL A 13 16.97 -8.55 33.64
CA VAL A 13 17.54 -7.79 32.52
C VAL A 13 17.58 -8.64 31.25
N LEU A 14 18.07 -9.88 31.33
CA LEU A 14 18.09 -10.81 30.20
C LEU A 14 16.67 -11.14 29.72
N PHE A 15 15.70 -11.28 30.63
CA PHE A 15 14.30 -11.52 30.28
C PHE A 15 13.68 -10.30 29.57
N LEU A 16 13.88 -9.08 30.09
CA LEU A 16 13.40 -7.86 29.45
C LEU A 16 14.06 -7.65 28.09
N PHE A 17 15.36 -7.90 27.97
CA PHE A 17 16.10 -7.83 26.71
C PHE A 17 15.59 -8.85 25.70
N TYR A 18 15.38 -10.11 26.11
CA TYR A 18 14.72 -11.14 25.29
C TYR A 18 13.32 -10.70 24.86
N ARG A 19 12.52 -10.13 25.77
CA ARG A 19 11.18 -9.65 25.43
C ARG A 19 11.19 -8.47 24.47
N TYR A 20 12.21 -7.61 24.53
CA TYR A 20 12.40 -6.50 23.60
C TYR A 20 12.79 -7.03 22.21
N LEU A 21 13.83 -7.87 22.12
CA LEU A 21 14.29 -8.45 20.84
C LEU A 21 13.25 -9.34 20.15
N THR A 22 12.36 -9.99 20.91
CA THR A 22 11.29 -10.85 20.36
C THR A 22 9.94 -10.15 20.25
N ALA A 23 9.86 -8.83 20.50
CA ALA A 23 8.58 -8.12 20.51
C ALA A 23 7.84 -8.25 19.16
N ASP A 24 8.52 -7.97 18.05
CA ASP A 24 7.92 -7.98 16.72
C ASP A 24 7.57 -9.40 16.27
N SER A 25 8.48 -10.36 16.42
CA SER A 25 8.21 -11.77 16.11
C SER A 25 6.98 -12.29 16.83
N ARG A 26 6.81 -11.96 18.13
CA ARG A 26 5.63 -12.39 18.89
C ARG A 26 4.36 -11.67 18.46
N ARG A 27 4.42 -10.40 18.08
CA ARG A 27 3.27 -9.66 17.55
C ARG A 27 2.81 -10.28 16.24
N THR A 28 3.75 -10.58 15.35
CA THR A 28 3.50 -11.29 14.08
C THR A 28 2.92 -12.69 14.33
N GLU A 29 3.53 -13.49 15.21
CA GLU A 29 3.02 -14.82 15.56
C GLU A 29 1.62 -14.77 16.14
N ALA A 30 1.34 -13.84 17.06
CA ALA A 30 0.01 -13.67 17.64
C ALA A 30 -1.02 -13.26 16.58
N ALA A 31 -0.67 -12.31 15.69
CA ALA A 31 -1.55 -11.86 14.62
C ALA A 31 -1.84 -12.97 13.59
N LEU A 32 -0.86 -13.83 13.30
CA LEU A 32 -0.99 -14.94 12.37
C LEU A 32 -1.64 -16.20 12.99
N ALA A 33 -1.73 -16.26 14.31
CA ALA A 33 -2.45 -17.33 15.02
C ALA A 33 -3.97 -17.15 14.95
N GLU A 34 -4.44 -15.92 14.73
CA GLU A 34 -5.85 -15.62 14.52
C GLU A 34 -6.24 -15.74 13.04
N ASP A 35 -7.46 -16.23 12.81
CA ASP A 35 -8.02 -16.28 11.46
C ASP A 35 -8.25 -14.85 10.93
N PHE A 36 -8.00 -14.66 9.64
CA PHE A 36 -8.21 -13.35 9.01
C PHE A 36 -9.71 -12.96 9.04
N PRO A 37 -10.08 -11.83 9.68
CA PRO A 37 -11.47 -11.46 9.91
C PRO A 37 -12.31 -11.42 8.63
N ALA A 38 -13.55 -11.92 8.72
CA ALA A 38 -14.46 -11.97 7.57
C ALA A 38 -14.80 -10.56 7.04
N GLU A 39 -14.98 -9.59 7.94
CA GLU A 39 -15.27 -8.19 7.61
C GLU A 39 -14.12 -7.54 6.82
N TRP A 40 -12.87 -7.78 7.23
CA TRP A 40 -11.70 -7.29 6.51
C TRP A 40 -11.62 -7.90 5.11
N ARG A 41 -11.98 -9.17 4.97
CA ARG A 41 -12.00 -9.86 3.67
C ARG A 41 -13.07 -9.27 2.76
N GLN A 42 -14.22 -8.92 3.32
CA GLN A 42 -15.27 -8.22 2.59
C GLN A 42 -14.82 -6.82 2.15
N ILE A 43 -14.10 -6.08 2.99
CA ILE A 43 -13.51 -4.79 2.63
C ILE A 43 -12.52 -4.96 1.47
N LEU A 44 -11.53 -5.85 1.60
CA LEU A 44 -10.55 -6.12 0.54
C LEU A 44 -11.22 -6.51 -0.78
N THR A 45 -12.21 -7.41 -0.70
CA THR A 45 -12.97 -7.85 -1.86
C THR A 45 -13.74 -6.68 -2.47
N GLY A 46 -14.51 -5.91 -1.70
CA GLY A 46 -15.35 -4.83 -2.20
C GLY A 46 -14.65 -3.48 -2.44
N ARG A 47 -13.36 -3.35 -2.10
CA ARG A 47 -12.64 -2.09 -2.21
C ARG A 47 -11.33 -2.15 -3.00
N VAL A 48 -10.61 -3.26 -2.98
CA VAL A 48 -9.22 -3.31 -3.45
C VAL A 48 -9.12 -4.13 -4.75
N ALA A 49 -9.05 -3.44 -5.88
CA ALA A 49 -8.98 -4.07 -7.21
C ALA A 49 -7.80 -5.03 -7.33
N PHE A 50 -6.64 -4.64 -6.76
CA PHE A 50 -5.45 -5.47 -6.71
C PHE A 50 -5.73 -6.82 -6.04
N TYR A 51 -6.39 -6.83 -4.87
CA TYR A 51 -6.77 -8.06 -4.16
C TYR A 51 -7.74 -8.92 -4.99
N GLY A 52 -8.70 -8.29 -5.68
CA GLY A 52 -9.59 -8.96 -6.62
C GLY A 52 -8.86 -9.70 -7.75
N SER A 53 -7.69 -9.19 -8.17
CA SER A 53 -6.87 -9.80 -9.23
C SER A 53 -6.04 -11.02 -8.77
N LEU A 54 -5.93 -11.27 -7.47
CA LEU A 54 -5.08 -12.31 -6.90
C LEU A 54 -5.70 -13.71 -6.98
N THR A 55 -4.86 -14.73 -7.15
CA THR A 55 -5.27 -16.14 -7.00
C THR A 55 -5.59 -16.48 -5.54
N PRO A 56 -6.30 -17.60 -5.24
CA PRO A 56 -6.60 -17.98 -3.86
C PRO A 56 -5.35 -18.08 -2.96
N VAL A 57 -4.24 -18.61 -3.48
CA VAL A 57 -2.97 -18.70 -2.75
C VAL A 57 -2.40 -17.32 -2.47
N GLU A 58 -2.41 -16.43 -3.48
CA GLU A 58 -1.94 -15.05 -3.34
C GLU A 58 -2.82 -14.23 -2.40
N LYS A 59 -4.14 -14.45 -2.38
CA LYS A 59 -5.07 -13.82 -1.44
C LYS A 59 -4.72 -14.20 0.00
N GLY A 60 -4.49 -15.49 0.28
CA GLY A 60 -4.05 -15.94 1.60
C GLY A 60 -2.72 -15.29 2.02
N ARG A 61 -1.77 -15.12 1.10
CA ARG A 61 -0.53 -14.39 1.37
C ARG A 61 -0.78 -12.90 1.65
N PHE A 62 -1.64 -12.26 0.86
CA PHE A 62 -1.97 -10.84 1.02
C PHE A 62 -2.66 -10.57 2.37
N GLU A 63 -3.62 -11.40 2.75
CA GLU A 63 -4.32 -11.35 4.04
C GLU A 63 -3.35 -11.43 5.23
N LYS A 64 -2.42 -12.39 5.20
CA LYS A 64 -1.37 -12.51 6.21
C LYS A 64 -0.51 -11.25 6.31
N ARG A 65 -0.11 -10.67 5.17
CA ARG A 65 0.68 -9.43 5.16
C ARG A 65 -0.10 -8.23 5.71
N VAL A 66 -1.40 -8.15 5.44
CA VAL A 66 -2.28 -7.14 6.04
C VAL A 66 -2.36 -7.32 7.56
N GLN A 67 -2.53 -8.55 8.07
CA GLN A 67 -2.51 -8.82 9.51
C GLN A 67 -1.20 -8.41 10.17
N VAL A 68 -0.07 -8.80 9.58
CA VAL A 68 1.26 -8.46 10.11
C VAL A 68 1.46 -6.95 10.14
N PHE A 69 1.14 -6.25 9.04
CA PHE A 69 1.22 -4.80 8.98
C PHE A 69 0.39 -4.13 10.07
N LEU A 70 -0.87 -4.53 10.25
CA LEU A 70 -1.78 -3.97 11.26
C LEU A 70 -1.39 -4.32 12.70
N ALA A 71 -0.59 -5.37 12.90
CA ALA A 71 -0.06 -5.74 14.21
C ALA A 71 1.23 -4.98 14.58
N GLN A 72 2.00 -4.57 13.57
CA GLN A 72 3.28 -3.87 13.74
C GLN A 72 3.12 -2.34 13.69
N THR A 73 2.19 -1.84 12.88
CA THR A 73 2.01 -0.40 12.61
C THR A 73 0.75 0.13 13.29
N LEU A 74 0.89 1.19 14.10
CA LEU A 74 -0.26 1.87 14.69
C LEU A 74 -0.96 2.75 13.64
N ILE A 75 -2.29 2.78 13.65
CA ILE A 75 -3.09 3.67 12.81
C ILE A 75 -3.94 4.55 13.72
N THR A 76 -3.64 5.84 13.73
CA THR A 76 -4.26 6.80 14.65
C THR A 76 -5.01 7.87 13.87
N GLY A 77 -6.25 8.13 14.26
CA GLY A 77 -7.06 9.19 13.69
C GLY A 77 -6.88 10.49 14.45
N ILE A 78 -6.50 11.55 13.76
CA ILE A 78 -6.44 12.91 14.32
C ILE A 78 -7.70 13.64 13.87
N GLN A 79 -8.60 13.92 14.81
CA GLN A 79 -9.90 14.55 14.53
C GLN A 79 -10.76 13.76 13.53
N THR A 80 -10.54 12.45 13.45
CA THR A 80 -11.33 11.52 12.65
C THR A 80 -11.30 10.14 13.29
N ASP A 81 -12.38 9.38 13.13
CA ASP A 81 -12.45 8.02 13.65
C ASP A 81 -11.79 7.03 12.68
N ILE A 82 -11.16 6.01 13.25
CA ILE A 82 -10.52 4.91 12.50
C ILE A 82 -11.39 3.67 12.61
N ASP A 83 -12.12 3.39 11.54
CA ASP A 83 -12.89 2.17 11.37
C ASP A 83 -12.05 1.10 10.64
N ASP A 84 -12.56 -0.13 10.61
CA ASP A 84 -11.87 -1.25 9.96
C ASP A 84 -11.69 -1.02 8.46
N THR A 85 -12.60 -0.29 7.80
CA THR A 85 -12.41 0.12 6.40
C THR A 85 -11.11 0.90 6.25
N THR A 86 -10.95 1.97 7.03
CA THR A 86 -9.74 2.82 6.99
C THR A 86 -8.49 2.00 7.26
N ARG A 87 -8.49 1.18 8.31
CA ARG A 87 -7.35 0.34 8.70
C ARG A 87 -6.92 -0.59 7.56
N VAL A 88 -7.88 -1.32 6.99
CA VAL A 88 -7.62 -2.27 5.92
C VAL A 88 -7.14 -1.57 4.65
N LEU A 89 -7.66 -0.37 4.33
CA LEU A 89 -7.20 0.38 3.17
C LEU A 89 -5.76 0.91 3.35
N VAL A 90 -5.40 1.42 4.53
CA VAL A 90 -4.00 1.77 4.84
C VAL A 90 -3.09 0.56 4.66
N ALA A 91 -3.45 -0.59 5.24
CA ALA A 91 -2.66 -1.81 5.13
C ALA A 91 -2.57 -2.32 3.68
N ALA A 92 -3.64 -2.21 2.90
CA ALA A 92 -3.63 -2.57 1.49
C ALA A 92 -2.67 -1.68 0.69
N SER A 93 -2.69 -0.36 0.91
CA SER A 93 -1.76 0.58 0.30
C SER A 93 -0.30 0.23 0.60
N ALA A 94 -0.02 -0.19 1.83
CA ALA A 94 1.30 -0.65 2.24
C ALA A 94 1.71 -1.92 1.49
N VAL A 95 0.84 -2.92 1.44
CA VAL A 95 1.19 -4.26 0.94
C VAL A 95 1.30 -4.31 -0.59
N ILE A 96 0.53 -3.51 -1.33
CA ILE A 96 0.47 -3.57 -2.81
C ILE A 96 1.85 -3.37 -3.47
N PRO A 97 2.58 -2.25 -3.21
CA PRO A 97 3.88 -2.01 -3.83
C PRO A 97 4.88 -3.13 -3.57
N VAL A 98 4.85 -3.67 -2.36
CA VAL A 98 5.85 -4.64 -1.90
C VAL A 98 5.43 -6.10 -2.06
N PHE A 99 4.28 -6.36 -2.70
CA PHE A 99 3.73 -7.71 -2.82
C PHE A 99 4.65 -8.67 -3.61
N GLY A 100 5.50 -8.14 -4.49
CA GLY A 100 6.52 -8.89 -5.23
C GLY A 100 7.75 -9.30 -4.41
N PHE A 101 7.93 -8.74 -3.21
CA PHE A 101 9.03 -9.05 -2.29
C PHE A 101 8.49 -9.81 -1.08
N PRO A 102 8.70 -11.13 -0.98
CA PRO A 102 8.10 -11.96 0.08
C PRO A 102 8.49 -11.56 1.50
N ASP A 103 9.75 -11.17 1.70
CA ASP A 103 10.35 -10.96 3.02
C ASP A 103 10.49 -9.48 3.39
N TRP A 104 9.75 -8.60 2.72
CA TRP A 104 9.87 -7.15 2.90
C TRP A 104 8.80 -6.58 3.83
N GLU A 105 9.25 -5.76 4.79
CA GLU A 105 8.43 -5.09 5.82
C GLU A 105 8.88 -3.62 6.00
N TYR A 106 7.94 -2.74 6.37
CA TYR A 106 8.20 -1.33 6.70
C TYR A 106 8.81 -1.19 8.11
N ALA A 107 10.03 -1.68 8.32
CA ALA A 107 10.63 -1.81 9.67
C ALA A 107 10.72 -0.49 10.47
N ASN A 108 10.85 0.65 9.79
CA ASN A 108 10.97 1.95 10.45
C ASN A 108 9.65 2.73 10.54
N LEU A 109 8.55 2.21 9.98
CA LEU A 109 7.24 2.84 10.09
C LEU A 109 6.57 2.45 11.41
N SER A 110 6.47 3.39 12.34
CA SER A 110 5.85 3.11 13.65
C SER A 110 4.36 3.41 13.63
N GLU A 111 3.95 4.48 12.95
CA GLU A 111 2.58 4.98 13.03
C GLU A 111 2.13 5.71 11.75
N VAL A 112 0.87 5.50 11.39
CA VAL A 112 0.17 6.21 10.32
C VAL A 112 -0.89 7.11 10.94
N LEU A 113 -0.73 8.42 10.77
CA LEU A 113 -1.67 9.42 11.22
C LEU A 113 -2.67 9.72 10.11
N VAL A 114 -3.93 9.40 10.35
CA VAL A 114 -5.01 9.66 9.40
C VAL A 114 -5.76 10.92 9.82
N VAL A 115 -5.90 11.86 8.89
CA VAL A 115 -6.48 13.19 9.13
C VAL A 115 -7.66 13.46 8.17
N PRO A 116 -8.58 14.39 8.49
CA PRO A 116 -9.56 14.90 7.54
C PRO A 116 -8.90 15.64 6.35
N ASP A 117 -9.49 15.58 5.15
CA ASP A 117 -9.04 16.28 3.91
C ASP A 117 -8.83 17.80 4.12
N ALA A 118 -9.53 18.40 5.07
CA ALA A 118 -9.47 19.83 5.37
C ALA A 118 -8.27 20.24 6.25
N TRP A 119 -7.38 19.31 6.61
CA TRP A 119 -6.21 19.62 7.42
C TRP A 119 -5.17 20.40 6.60
N LYS A 120 -5.18 21.72 6.78
CA LYS A 120 -4.07 22.58 6.36
C LYS A 120 -3.10 22.66 7.53
N GLU A 121 -1.96 22.00 7.41
CA GLU A 121 -0.83 22.33 8.28
C GLU A 121 -0.52 23.83 8.10
N GLN A 122 -0.37 24.57 9.20
CA GLN A 122 0.11 25.95 9.14
C GLN A 122 1.53 25.91 8.57
N GLN A 123 1.65 26.08 7.25
CA GLN A 123 2.94 26.02 6.57
C GLN A 123 3.85 27.19 7.01
N ASP A 124 5.14 26.87 7.16
CA ASP A 124 6.21 27.87 7.17
C ASP A 124 6.27 28.49 5.75
N PRO A 125 6.09 29.82 5.60
CA PRO A 125 6.09 30.49 4.30
C PRO A 125 7.41 30.35 3.50
N ASN A 126 8.46 29.76 4.08
CA ASN A 126 9.74 29.49 3.40
C ASN A 126 9.91 28.04 2.87
N LYS A 127 8.91 27.15 3.00
CA LYS A 127 8.96 25.81 2.40
C LYS A 127 7.91 25.66 1.29
N GLU A 128 8.34 25.81 0.05
CA GLU A 128 7.53 25.44 -1.12
C GLU A 128 7.55 23.92 -1.30
N VAL A 129 6.65 23.23 -0.61
CA VAL A 129 6.21 21.89 -1.01
C VAL A 129 4.70 21.95 -1.16
N ALA A 130 4.22 21.81 -2.40
CA ALA A 130 2.79 21.68 -2.66
C ALA A 130 2.32 20.36 -2.04
N PRO A 131 1.34 20.38 -1.11
CA PRO A 131 0.87 19.13 -0.53
C PRO A 131 0.01 18.41 -1.57
N LEU A 132 0.48 17.25 -2.03
CA LEU A 132 -0.46 16.14 -2.16
C LEU A 132 -0.85 15.68 -0.76
N ALA A 133 -2.01 15.02 -0.64
CA ALA A 133 -2.74 14.83 0.60
C ALA A 133 -2.14 13.75 1.53
N GLY A 134 -0.81 13.76 1.67
CA GLY A 134 0.02 13.01 2.58
C GLY A 134 1.40 13.69 2.63
N THR A 135 2.03 13.67 3.79
CA THR A 135 3.39 14.16 3.97
C THR A 135 4.10 13.15 4.85
N LEU A 136 5.26 12.69 4.42
CA LEU A 136 6.17 11.97 5.30
C LEU A 136 6.77 12.95 6.31
N LEU A 137 6.34 12.88 7.58
CA LEU A 137 6.94 13.63 8.68
C LEU A 137 7.95 12.73 9.39
N GLY A 138 9.18 12.73 8.88
CA GLY A 138 10.32 12.15 9.58
C GLY A 138 10.75 13.04 10.75
N SER A 139 10.67 12.55 11.99
CA SER A 139 11.36 13.18 13.12
C SER A 139 12.62 12.37 13.44
N VAL A 140 13.79 12.88 13.06
CA VAL A 140 15.06 12.36 13.60
C VAL A 140 15.21 12.91 15.02
N ARG A 141 14.59 12.26 16.00
CA ARG A 141 14.95 12.47 17.41
C ARG A 141 15.93 11.38 17.81
N ASN A 142 17.09 11.83 18.28
CA ASN A 142 18.22 11.04 18.79
C ASN A 142 17.87 9.59 19.18
N PHE A 143 18.47 8.63 18.47
CA PHE A 143 18.47 7.18 18.73
C PHE A 143 17.17 6.39 18.49
N GLN A 144 16.13 6.98 17.90
CA GLN A 144 14.96 6.22 17.38
C GLN A 144 14.53 6.75 16.00
N THR A 145 14.63 5.92 14.95
CA THR A 145 14.09 6.21 13.62
C THR A 145 12.65 5.70 13.55
N SER A 146 11.73 6.42 14.19
CA SER A 146 10.28 6.17 14.03
C SER A 146 9.74 7.12 12.96
N HIS A 147 9.33 6.58 11.83
CA HIS A 147 8.68 7.34 10.77
C HIS A 147 7.19 7.47 11.10
N TYR A 148 6.66 8.67 10.91
CA TYR A 148 5.25 8.97 10.95
C TYR A 148 4.81 9.35 9.55
N MET A 149 3.77 8.68 9.06
CA MET A 149 3.19 8.99 7.76
C MET A 149 1.82 9.63 7.95
N HIS A 150 1.58 10.75 7.27
CA HIS A 150 0.26 11.38 7.24
C HIS A 150 -0.53 10.91 6.03
N LEU A 151 -1.81 10.59 6.23
CA LEU A 151 -2.75 10.28 5.15
C LEU A 151 -4.08 11.00 5.37
N SER A 152 -4.60 11.63 4.32
CA SER A 152 -6.00 12.05 4.36
C SER A 152 -6.94 10.84 4.24
N LYS A 153 -7.91 10.74 5.16
CA LYS A 153 -8.94 9.69 5.13
C LYS A 153 -9.73 9.70 3.83
N ALA A 154 -10.20 10.87 3.40
CA ALA A 154 -11.04 11.00 2.22
C ALA A 154 -10.26 10.76 0.93
N SER A 155 -8.97 11.14 0.88
CA SER A 155 -8.11 10.84 -0.25
C SER A 155 -7.72 9.35 -0.32
N LEU A 156 -7.45 8.72 0.82
CA LEU A 156 -7.26 7.26 0.91
C LEU A 156 -8.50 6.51 0.40
N GLU A 157 -9.68 6.87 0.90
CA GLU A 157 -10.92 6.24 0.46
C GLU A 157 -11.16 6.46 -1.04
N ARG A 158 -10.88 7.67 -1.56
CA ARG A 158 -11.01 8.00 -2.97
C ARG A 158 -10.11 7.15 -3.86
N GLY A 159 -8.86 6.94 -3.45
CA GLY A 159 -7.89 6.12 -4.20
C GLY A 159 -8.35 4.67 -4.42
N PHE A 160 -9.12 4.11 -3.49
CA PHE A 160 -9.74 2.78 -3.67
C PHE A 160 -11.17 2.83 -4.23
N GLN A 161 -11.75 4.03 -4.37
CA GLN A 161 -13.09 4.24 -4.95
C GLN A 161 -13.09 4.34 -6.47
N ASP A 162 -12.07 4.98 -7.06
CA ASP A 162 -11.94 5.08 -8.50
C ASP A 162 -10.56 4.61 -8.97
N SER A 163 -10.41 3.29 -9.11
CA SER A 163 -9.20 2.70 -9.69
C SER A 163 -8.92 3.15 -11.14
N LEU A 164 -9.80 3.97 -11.73
CA LEU A 164 -9.65 4.56 -13.04
C LEU A 164 -9.38 6.08 -12.99
N ASP A 165 -9.06 6.71 -11.87
CA ASP A 165 -8.66 8.13 -11.83
C ASP A 165 -7.14 8.35 -11.90
N LYS A 166 -6.34 7.26 -11.83
CA LYS A 166 -4.87 7.23 -11.82
C LYS A 166 -4.23 7.72 -10.50
N GLN A 167 -5.02 7.90 -9.43
CA GLN A 167 -4.55 8.49 -8.18
C GLN A 167 -4.88 7.56 -7.01
N ASN A 168 -3.86 7.18 -6.26
CA ASN A 168 -4.02 6.45 -5.01
C ASN A 168 -2.99 6.99 -4.02
N VAL A 169 -3.39 8.03 -3.27
CA VAL A 169 -2.54 8.70 -2.28
C VAL A 169 -1.95 7.73 -1.27
N GLY A 170 -2.67 6.65 -0.92
CA GLY A 170 -2.10 5.62 -0.06
C GLY A 170 -0.87 4.96 -0.70
N ILE A 171 -0.99 4.49 -1.94
CA ILE A 171 0.13 3.89 -2.68
C ILE A 171 1.26 4.90 -2.88
N HIS A 172 0.93 6.17 -3.13
CA HIS A 172 1.87 7.27 -3.30
C HIS A 172 2.77 7.45 -2.06
N GLU A 173 2.19 7.64 -0.88
CA GLU A 173 2.98 7.85 0.34
C GLU A 173 3.83 6.61 0.70
N PHE A 174 3.28 5.41 0.49
CA PHE A 174 4.04 4.18 0.69
C PHE A 174 5.16 3.97 -0.34
N ALA A 175 5.09 4.60 -1.51
CA ALA A 175 6.19 4.65 -2.47
C ALA A 175 7.31 5.57 -1.98
N HIS A 176 7.01 6.72 -1.35
CA HIS A 176 8.04 7.53 -0.69
C HIS A 176 8.74 6.78 0.44
N LEU A 177 8.01 6.00 1.23
CA LEU A 177 8.63 5.13 2.25
C LEU A 177 9.52 4.05 1.65
N LEU A 178 9.23 3.60 0.43
CA LEU A 178 10.13 2.68 -0.28
C LEU A 178 11.38 3.38 -0.77
N ASP A 179 11.23 4.58 -1.32
CA ASP A 179 12.33 5.46 -1.74
C ASP A 179 13.30 5.70 -0.57
N GLU A 180 12.76 6.14 0.58
CA GLU A 180 13.52 6.40 1.81
C GLU A 180 14.14 5.16 2.47
N ALA A 181 13.85 3.93 2.00
CA ALA A 181 14.24 2.71 2.70
C ALA A 181 15.76 2.51 2.83
N ASP A 182 16.56 3.12 1.94
CA ASP A 182 18.03 3.14 2.01
C ASP A 182 18.60 4.44 2.64
N GLY A 183 17.71 5.30 3.15
CA GLY A 183 18.04 6.53 3.86
C GLY A 183 18.15 7.77 2.98
N VAL A 184 17.87 7.66 1.67
CA VAL A 184 17.82 8.80 0.74
C VAL A 184 16.46 8.87 0.04
N ILE A 185 16.06 10.06 -0.39
CA ILE A 185 14.82 10.28 -1.14
C ILE A 185 15.24 10.88 -2.48
N ASP A 186 15.39 10.02 -3.49
CA ASP A 186 15.93 10.38 -4.81
C ASP A 186 15.21 9.71 -5.99
N GLY A 187 14.10 9.01 -5.73
CA GLY A 187 13.34 8.28 -6.74
C GLY A 187 14.01 6.97 -7.20
N VAL A 188 15.09 6.52 -6.57
CA VAL A 188 15.86 5.31 -6.95
C VAL A 188 16.00 4.33 -5.77
N PRO A 189 14.88 3.81 -5.22
CA PRO A 189 14.92 2.94 -4.05
C PRO A 189 15.80 1.71 -4.27
N ALA A 190 16.89 1.57 -3.49
CA ALA A 190 17.80 0.43 -3.62
C ALA A 190 17.13 -0.94 -3.45
N THR A 191 16.04 -0.99 -2.67
CA THR A 191 15.26 -2.21 -2.42
C THR A 191 14.47 -2.63 -3.66
N VAL A 192 13.96 -1.66 -4.40
CA VAL A 192 13.09 -1.88 -5.57
C VAL A 192 13.95 -2.01 -6.83
N PHE A 193 15.04 -1.23 -6.93
CA PHE A 193 15.99 -1.24 -8.04
C PHE A 193 17.35 -1.82 -7.60
N PRO A 194 17.61 -3.12 -7.87
CA PRO A 194 18.94 -3.70 -7.75
C PRO A 194 19.96 -2.88 -8.54
N ALA A 195 21.22 -2.85 -8.09
CA ALA A 195 22.27 -2.04 -8.69
C ALA A 195 22.40 -2.19 -10.23
N ALA A 196 22.07 -3.37 -10.77
CA ALA A 196 22.09 -3.64 -12.20
C ALA A 196 21.00 -2.88 -13.01
N LEU A 197 19.88 -2.51 -12.40
CA LEU A 197 18.77 -1.81 -13.07
C LEU A 197 18.85 -0.28 -12.93
N ARG A 198 19.56 0.23 -11.91
CA ARG A 198 19.57 1.68 -11.59
C ARG A 198 20.03 2.57 -12.74
N PRO A 199 21.11 2.26 -13.49
CA PRO A 199 21.54 3.17 -14.56
C PRO A 199 20.48 3.35 -15.66
N GLU A 200 19.75 2.28 -15.99
CA GLU A 200 18.68 2.34 -16.98
C GLU A 200 17.46 3.06 -16.42
N TRP A 201 17.09 2.78 -15.17
CA TRP A 201 16.01 3.49 -14.47
C TRP A 201 16.25 5.00 -14.40
N GLU A 202 17.42 5.43 -13.92
CA GLU A 202 17.78 6.85 -13.81
C GLU A 202 17.71 7.55 -15.18
N ALA A 203 18.20 6.89 -16.24
CA ALA A 203 18.16 7.42 -17.58
C ALA A 203 16.73 7.55 -18.13
N VAL A 204 15.84 6.59 -17.83
CA VAL A 204 14.42 6.63 -18.20
C VAL A 204 13.71 7.74 -17.41
N MET A 205 13.90 7.77 -16.09
CA MET A 205 13.32 8.77 -15.19
C MET A 205 13.66 10.19 -15.64
N ALA A 206 14.94 10.49 -15.90
CA ALA A 206 15.36 11.81 -16.34
C ALA A 206 14.70 12.24 -17.67
N ARG A 207 14.55 11.31 -18.63
CA ARG A 207 13.87 11.59 -19.91
C ARG A 207 12.39 11.84 -19.73
N GLU A 208 11.73 11.01 -18.92
CA GLU A 208 10.29 11.13 -18.65
C GLU A 208 9.96 12.41 -17.88
N ILE A 209 10.74 12.77 -16.85
CA ILE A 209 10.61 14.05 -16.14
C ILE A 209 10.77 15.23 -17.10
N ALA A 210 11.77 15.19 -17.99
CA ALA A 210 11.97 16.24 -19.00
C ALA A 210 10.78 16.33 -19.97
N ALA A 211 10.21 15.20 -20.40
CA ALA A 211 9.04 15.16 -21.26
C ALA A 211 7.78 15.73 -20.56
N ILE A 212 7.57 15.39 -19.28
CA ILE A 212 6.49 15.92 -18.45
C ILE A 212 6.62 17.44 -18.33
N ARG A 213 7.80 17.96 -17.95
CA ARG A 213 8.06 19.40 -17.84
C ARG A 213 7.85 20.15 -19.16
N ALA A 214 8.07 19.49 -20.29
CA ALA A 214 7.83 20.03 -21.62
C ALA A 214 6.35 19.94 -22.08
N GLY A 215 5.45 19.36 -21.28
CA GLY A 215 4.06 19.13 -21.63
C GLY A 215 3.85 18.01 -22.66
N ASN A 216 4.83 17.13 -22.83
CA ASN A 216 4.85 16.05 -23.82
C ASN A 216 4.56 14.66 -23.21
N SER A 217 3.85 14.61 -22.08
CA SER A 217 3.51 13.37 -21.38
C SER A 217 2.06 13.40 -20.90
N GLU A 218 1.42 12.23 -20.81
CA GLU A 218 0.08 12.08 -20.20
C GLU A 218 0.13 11.68 -18.71
N ILE A 219 1.34 11.53 -18.17
CA ILE A 219 1.58 11.40 -16.73
C ILE A 219 1.29 12.75 -16.08
N ASN A 220 0.77 12.73 -14.86
CA ASN A 220 0.45 13.94 -14.10
C ASN A 220 1.67 14.87 -14.02
N ASP A 221 1.51 16.15 -14.35
CA ASP A 221 2.56 17.18 -14.31
C ASP A 221 3.30 17.23 -12.97
N TYR A 222 2.61 16.86 -11.88
CA TYR A 222 3.21 16.77 -10.55
C TYR A 222 4.41 15.81 -10.47
N ALA A 223 4.41 14.73 -11.26
CA ALA A 223 5.55 13.82 -11.39
C ALA A 223 6.81 14.52 -11.95
N GLY A 224 6.66 15.68 -12.59
CA GLY A 224 7.78 16.51 -13.05
C GLY A 224 8.41 17.37 -11.94
N THR A 225 7.88 17.36 -10.72
CA THR A 225 8.37 18.21 -9.61
C THR A 225 9.81 17.85 -9.24
N ASN A 226 10.05 16.60 -8.86
CA ASN A 226 11.36 16.02 -8.57
C ASN A 226 11.33 14.50 -8.79
N GLU A 227 12.46 13.84 -8.63
CA GLU A 227 12.65 12.40 -8.86
C GLU A 227 11.84 11.52 -7.90
N ALA A 228 11.69 11.92 -6.63
CA ALA A 228 10.89 11.20 -5.66
C ALA A 228 9.39 11.25 -5.99
N GLU A 229 8.88 12.42 -6.38
CA GLU A 229 7.49 12.56 -6.86
C GLU A 229 7.27 11.79 -8.15
N PHE A 230 8.26 11.78 -9.04
CA PHE A 230 8.19 10.96 -10.24
C PHE A 230 8.00 9.49 -9.88
N PHE A 231 8.85 8.95 -9.01
CA PHE A 231 8.76 7.55 -8.58
C PHE A 231 7.42 7.22 -7.91
N ALA A 232 6.92 8.08 -7.02
CA ALA A 232 5.64 7.87 -6.35
C ALA A 232 4.47 7.87 -7.35
N VAL A 233 4.40 8.86 -8.24
CA VAL A 233 3.33 8.95 -9.24
C VAL A 233 3.36 7.79 -10.23
N VAL A 234 4.52 7.41 -10.77
CA VAL A 234 4.57 6.29 -11.73
C VAL A 234 4.26 4.95 -11.06
N THR A 235 4.51 4.83 -9.75
CA THR A 235 4.07 3.68 -8.94
C THR A 235 2.55 3.60 -8.84
N GLU A 236 1.86 4.71 -8.62
CA GLU A 236 0.39 4.76 -8.67
C GLU A 236 -0.13 4.29 -10.04
N TYR A 237 0.42 4.84 -11.13
CA TYR A 237 0.02 4.47 -12.49
C TYR A 237 0.25 2.97 -12.77
N PHE A 238 1.34 2.42 -12.26
CA PHE A 238 1.70 1.01 -12.45
C PHE A 238 0.69 0.06 -11.80
N PHE A 239 0.16 0.39 -10.62
CA PHE A 239 -0.80 -0.47 -9.93
C PHE A 239 -2.27 -0.16 -10.31
N GLU A 240 -2.62 1.08 -10.61
CA GLU A 240 -3.99 1.48 -10.93
C GLU A 240 -4.32 1.33 -12.43
N LYS A 241 -3.41 1.75 -13.33
CA LYS A 241 -3.61 1.73 -14.80
C LYS A 241 -2.40 1.20 -15.59
N PRO A 242 -1.97 -0.05 -15.33
CA PRO A 242 -0.81 -0.62 -16.02
C PRO A 242 -0.97 -0.68 -17.54
N GLU A 243 -2.19 -0.81 -18.07
CA GLU A 243 -2.43 -0.87 -19.52
C GLU A 243 -2.08 0.45 -20.21
N LYS A 244 -2.50 1.58 -19.62
CA LYS A 244 -2.20 2.90 -20.18
C LYS A 244 -0.73 3.23 -20.05
N LEU A 245 -0.13 2.92 -18.90
CA LEU A 245 1.30 3.12 -18.68
C LEU A 245 2.12 2.33 -19.71
N GLN A 246 1.80 1.06 -19.94
CA GLN A 246 2.48 0.28 -20.97
C GLN A 246 2.26 0.81 -22.39
N GLN A 247 1.04 1.26 -22.71
CA GLN A 247 0.72 1.73 -24.05
C GLN A 247 1.49 3.02 -24.41
N HIS A 248 1.60 3.95 -23.46
CA HIS A 248 2.17 5.28 -23.72
C HIS A 248 3.64 5.39 -23.30
N HIS A 249 4.07 4.63 -22.28
CA HIS A 249 5.43 4.62 -21.73
C HIS A 249 5.95 3.18 -21.58
N PRO A 250 6.13 2.42 -22.69
CA PRO A 250 6.47 0.99 -22.64
C PRO A 250 7.83 0.71 -21.98
N GLU A 251 8.83 1.59 -22.18
CA GLU A 251 10.15 1.46 -21.56
C GLU A 251 10.06 1.64 -20.03
N LEU A 252 9.40 2.71 -19.57
CA LEU A 252 9.12 2.96 -18.16
C LEU A 252 8.36 1.80 -17.51
N TYR A 253 7.31 1.29 -18.18
CA TYR A 253 6.56 0.13 -17.71
C TYR A 253 7.46 -1.11 -17.57
N GLY A 254 8.36 -1.33 -18.52
CA GLY A 254 9.34 -2.42 -18.50
C GLY A 254 10.25 -2.35 -17.27
N GLN A 255 10.77 -1.17 -16.94
CA GLN A 255 11.59 -0.97 -15.74
C GLN A 255 10.81 -1.29 -14.46
N LEU A 256 9.57 -0.81 -14.35
CA LEU A 256 8.72 -1.04 -13.16
C LEU A 256 8.31 -2.51 -13.01
N LEU A 257 8.12 -3.26 -14.11
CA LEU A 257 7.90 -4.72 -14.06
C LEU A 257 9.07 -5.44 -13.40
N LEU A 258 10.30 -5.10 -13.81
CA LEU A 258 11.53 -5.70 -13.28
C LEU A 258 11.74 -5.31 -11.82
N ALA A 259 11.51 -4.03 -11.51
CA ALA A 259 11.75 -3.46 -10.20
C ALA A 259 10.78 -4.03 -9.16
N PHE A 260 9.46 -3.93 -9.39
CA PHE A 260 8.45 -4.42 -8.44
C PHE A 260 8.30 -5.94 -8.44
N ARG A 261 8.84 -6.66 -9.44
CA ARG A 261 8.65 -8.12 -9.63
C ARG A 261 7.17 -8.50 -9.70
N GLN A 262 6.37 -7.61 -10.26
CA GLN A 262 4.92 -7.75 -10.40
C GLN A 262 4.51 -7.41 -11.82
N ASN A 263 3.43 -8.03 -12.30
CA ASN A 263 2.83 -7.68 -13.59
C ASN A 263 1.34 -7.37 -13.41
N PRO A 264 0.99 -6.15 -12.96
CA PRO A 264 -0.40 -5.76 -12.70
C PRO A 264 -1.31 -5.92 -13.92
N LYS A 265 -0.82 -5.61 -15.14
CA LYS A 265 -1.59 -5.81 -16.39
C LYS A 265 -2.01 -7.28 -16.56
N SER A 266 -1.04 -8.20 -16.49
CA SER A 266 -1.31 -9.62 -16.64
C SER A 266 -2.26 -10.14 -15.56
N ARG A 267 -2.19 -9.58 -14.34
CA ARG A 267 -3.12 -9.91 -13.24
C ARG A 267 -4.55 -9.51 -13.56
N PHE A 268 -4.78 -8.29 -14.05
CA PHE A 268 -6.12 -7.83 -14.40
C PHE A 268 -6.70 -8.58 -15.62
N GLN A 269 -5.84 -8.96 -16.57
CA GLN A 269 -6.25 -9.72 -17.76
C GLN A 269 -6.46 -11.22 -17.52
N ARG A 270 -6.05 -11.77 -16.36
CA ARG A 270 -6.19 -13.19 -16.03
C ARG A 270 -7.66 -13.61 -15.90
N TRP A 271 -8.54 -12.68 -15.57
CA TRP A 271 -9.94 -12.94 -15.26
C TRP A 271 -10.84 -12.55 -16.44
N ALA A 272 -11.98 -13.26 -16.58
CA ALA A 272 -12.97 -12.95 -17.60
C ALA A 272 -13.58 -11.53 -17.45
N VAL A 273 -13.52 -10.98 -16.24
CA VAL A 273 -13.98 -9.63 -15.91
C VAL A 273 -12.86 -8.92 -15.14
N ASP A 274 -12.50 -7.72 -15.59
CA ASP A 274 -11.54 -6.87 -14.87
C ASP A 274 -12.08 -6.52 -13.47
N PRO A 275 -11.34 -6.82 -12.38
CA PRO A 275 -11.72 -6.45 -11.02
C PRO A 275 -12.11 -4.98 -10.82
N ARG A 276 -11.49 -4.05 -11.57
CA ARG A 276 -11.79 -2.61 -11.49
C ARG A 276 -13.19 -2.28 -12.02
N GLU A 277 -13.52 -2.82 -13.19
CA GLU A 277 -14.87 -2.73 -13.79
C GLU A 277 -15.93 -3.34 -12.88
N TRP A 278 -15.60 -4.46 -12.24
CA TRP A 278 -16.48 -5.12 -11.30
C TRP A 278 -16.77 -4.27 -10.06
N LEU A 279 -15.74 -3.69 -9.41
CA LEU A 279 -15.91 -2.81 -8.26
C LEU A 279 -16.81 -1.61 -8.61
N LYS A 280 -16.61 -1.05 -9.80
CA LYS A 280 -17.47 0.03 -10.32
C LYS A 280 -18.93 -0.40 -10.44
N ARG A 281 -19.20 -1.63 -10.90
CA ARG A 281 -20.56 -2.18 -11.00
C ARG A 281 -21.18 -2.46 -9.65
N LEU A 282 -20.43 -3.04 -8.69
CA LEU A 282 -20.92 -3.26 -7.33
C LEU A 282 -21.38 -1.98 -6.65
N ARG A 283 -20.64 -0.88 -6.86
CA ARG A 283 -20.96 0.45 -6.30
C ARG A 283 -22.07 1.15 -7.05
N SER A 284 -22.23 0.84 -8.34
CA SER A 284 -23.37 1.32 -9.11
C SER A 284 -24.65 0.68 -8.57
N ARG A 285 -25.79 1.40 -8.59
CA ARG A 285 -27.10 0.85 -8.15
C ARG A 285 -27.59 -0.37 -8.94
N ARG A 286 -26.81 -0.84 -9.93
CA ARG A 286 -27.11 -1.97 -10.81
C ARG A 286 -26.64 -3.27 -10.14
N LYS A 287 -27.59 -4.03 -9.58
CA LYS A 287 -27.32 -5.32 -8.95
C LYS A 287 -26.92 -6.36 -10.01
N PHE A 288 -25.92 -7.19 -9.70
CA PHE A 288 -25.61 -8.38 -10.49
C PHE A 288 -26.82 -9.31 -10.52
N GLY A 289 -27.11 -9.88 -11.69
CA GLY A 289 -28.10 -10.93 -11.83
C GLY A 289 -27.64 -12.18 -11.09
N ARG A 290 -28.57 -12.92 -10.45
CA ARG A 290 -28.24 -14.16 -9.71
C ARG A 290 -27.40 -15.16 -10.53
N ASN A 291 -27.61 -15.19 -11.84
CA ASN A 291 -26.96 -16.12 -12.76
C ASN A 291 -25.74 -15.54 -13.50
N ASP A 292 -25.37 -14.28 -13.25
CA ASP A 292 -24.18 -13.68 -13.83
C ASP A 292 -22.94 -14.48 -13.40
N GLN A 293 -21.95 -14.58 -14.26
CA GLN A 293 -20.69 -15.25 -13.89
C GLN A 293 -20.06 -14.50 -12.73
N CYS A 294 -19.63 -15.22 -11.70
CA CYS A 294 -19.12 -14.57 -10.52
C CYS A 294 -17.73 -13.97 -10.83
N PRO A 295 -17.59 -12.65 -10.68
CA PRO A 295 -16.35 -11.93 -10.96
C PRO A 295 -15.27 -12.18 -9.90
N CYS A 296 -15.60 -12.92 -8.82
CA CYS A 296 -14.65 -13.42 -7.81
C CYS A 296 -13.55 -14.34 -8.38
N GLY A 297 -13.64 -14.70 -9.67
CA GLY A 297 -12.70 -15.59 -10.34
C GLY A 297 -12.91 -17.07 -10.03
N SER A 298 -13.93 -17.41 -9.22
CA SER A 298 -14.19 -18.80 -8.83
C SER A 298 -14.71 -19.69 -9.96
N GLY A 299 -15.08 -19.11 -11.11
CA GLY A 299 -15.76 -19.80 -12.19
C GLY A 299 -17.23 -20.15 -11.90
N LYS A 300 -17.74 -19.87 -10.70
CA LYS A 300 -19.14 -20.11 -10.29
C LYS A 300 -20.07 -18.96 -10.72
N LYS A 301 -21.40 -19.13 -10.62
CA LYS A 301 -22.36 -18.03 -10.78
C LYS A 301 -22.38 -17.15 -9.53
N TYR A 302 -22.82 -15.90 -9.68
CA TYR A 302 -22.85 -14.93 -8.58
C TYR A 302 -23.63 -15.45 -7.37
N LYS A 303 -24.75 -16.14 -7.61
CA LYS A 303 -25.54 -16.78 -6.56
C LYS A 303 -24.75 -17.81 -5.73
N ASP A 304 -23.96 -18.64 -6.41
CA ASP A 304 -23.23 -19.76 -5.82
C ASP A 304 -21.81 -19.35 -5.31
N CYS A 305 -21.44 -18.06 -5.37
CA CYS A 305 -20.19 -17.51 -4.81
C CYS A 305 -20.49 -16.42 -3.75
N HIS A 306 -21.20 -15.35 -4.11
CA HIS A 306 -21.34 -14.15 -3.25
C HIS A 306 -22.79 -13.86 -2.80
N LEU A 307 -23.82 -14.21 -3.57
CA LEU A 307 -25.21 -13.91 -3.14
C LEU A 307 -25.62 -14.69 -1.89
N GLU A 308 -25.26 -15.97 -1.78
CA GLU A 308 -25.55 -16.79 -0.60
C GLU A 308 -24.86 -16.27 0.67
N GLN A 309 -23.64 -15.71 0.54
CA GLN A 309 -22.93 -15.09 1.66
C GLN A 309 -23.62 -13.80 2.13
N HIS A 310 -24.19 -13.02 1.20
CA HIS A 310 -24.98 -11.83 1.52
C HIS A 310 -26.36 -12.16 2.11
N GLU A 311 -27.04 -13.20 1.61
CA GLU A 311 -28.37 -13.62 2.09
C GLU A 311 -28.29 -14.30 3.48
N ALA A 312 -27.25 -15.10 3.76
CA ALA A 312 -27.02 -15.73 5.06
C ALA A 312 -26.63 -14.76 6.19
N GLN A 313 -26.24 -13.52 5.85
CA GLN A 313 -25.87 -12.46 6.80
C GLN A 313 -27.00 -11.45 7.03
N ALA A 314 -28.04 -11.47 6.19
CA ALA A 314 -29.22 -10.61 6.31
C ALA A 314 -30.39 -11.29 7.04
N ALA A 315 -30.21 -12.57 7.43
CA ALA A 315 -31.13 -13.38 8.21
C ALA A 315 -30.56 -13.59 9.62
#